data_AF-A0A6A7MC52-F1
#
_entry.id   AF-A0A6A7MC52-F1
#
_cell.length_a   1.000
_cell.length_b   1.000
_cell.length_c   1.000
_cell.angle_alpha   90.00
_cell.angle_beta   90.00
_cell.angle_gamma   90.00
#
_symmetry.space_group_name_H-M   'P 1'
#
loop_
_entity.id
_entity.type
_entity.pdbx_description
1 polymer ?
#
loop_
_entity_poly.entity_id
_entity_poly.type
_entity_poly.pdbx_seq_one_letter_code
_entity_poly.pdbx_strand_id
1 'polypeptide(L)'
;MRRYHEIAARRAVALLRRFRCDRRGSTSVMFALSMPMLIGGLGVGFEISNWYLVQRGMQNAADAAVLAAASNAGTNFDVEGTAVAAQFGLVNGVNDVAVTVVQGVTCPTGEATCYRATITKSVPLYLAPVIGFAGSGGGKKDLVATAVAKPGTIQRPYCLLALASSGTATAIRTSGSPSADLAGCSIKSNTNANCNGHDLGADYGDAVGTVSGCGNVQNSGLPASADPYAGLAANIPSYSCGSYPQLPWGSVVSWSGIRNLSGNVVVCGDLRLTGNVTVNAPSGAVLIIANGRLNTNGYTIRTASGSALTLVFTGTNGGSYIHAPTGSGTIDIAAPTTGPWSGVMMYQDPKLTTGVNISAAGSSPRWNITGLVYLPHARVTLNGAVNKSSYGANCFVLVVDNILIRGSANILPKGGCAAAGLTMPMGSVPGRGQLVN
;
A
#
# COMPACT_ATOMS: atom_id res chain seq x y z
N MET A 1 -80.42 34.75 63.25
CA MET A 1 -79.35 33.89 62.69
C MET A 1 -79.79 32.44 62.39
N ARG A 2 -80.70 31.79 63.15
CA ARG A 2 -81.08 30.37 62.93
C ARG A 2 -81.68 30.00 61.55
N ARG A 3 -82.47 30.88 60.90
CA ARG A 3 -83.10 30.57 59.59
C ARG A 3 -82.12 30.48 58.40
N TYR A 4 -80.96 31.11 58.47
CA TYR A 4 -79.96 31.04 57.39
C TYR A 4 -79.23 29.69 57.36
N HIS A 5 -79.04 29.04 58.52
CA HIS A 5 -78.40 27.72 58.60
C HIS A 5 -79.27 26.60 58.01
N GLU A 6 -80.59 26.64 58.17
CA GLU A 6 -81.48 25.61 57.61
C GLU A 6 -81.56 25.66 56.08
N ILE A 7 -81.55 26.85 55.48
CA ILE A 7 -81.57 27.01 54.02
C ILE A 7 -80.24 26.54 53.42
N ALA A 8 -79.11 26.84 54.07
CA ALA A 8 -77.79 26.35 53.67
C ALA A 8 -77.70 24.82 53.76
N ALA A 9 -78.20 24.22 54.84
CA ALA A 9 -78.22 22.77 55.02
C ALA A 9 -79.07 22.06 53.95
N ARG A 10 -80.26 22.60 53.61
CA ARG A 10 -81.12 22.03 52.56
C ARG A 10 -80.49 22.14 51.16
N ARG A 11 -79.79 23.22 50.85
CA ARG A 11 -79.03 23.37 49.59
C ARG A 11 -77.85 22.39 49.51
N ALA A 12 -77.13 22.19 50.61
CA ALA A 12 -76.03 21.22 50.68
C ALA A 12 -76.53 19.78 50.46
N VAL A 13 -77.65 19.40 51.08
CA VAL A 13 -78.27 18.07 50.89
C VAL A 13 -78.74 17.88 49.45
N ALA A 14 -79.32 18.91 48.82
CA ALA A 14 -79.74 18.85 47.42
C ALA A 14 -78.55 18.72 46.44
N LEU A 15 -77.43 19.42 46.71
CA LEU A 15 -76.19 19.29 45.94
C LEU A 15 -75.55 17.90 46.09
N LEU A 16 -75.51 17.35 47.30
CA LEU A 16 -75.01 16.00 47.57
C LEU A 16 -75.88 14.92 46.92
N ARG A 17 -77.20 15.12 46.90
CA ARG A 17 -78.14 14.19 46.23
C ARG A 17 -78.01 14.28 44.71
N ARG A 18 -77.78 15.47 44.15
CA ARG A 18 -77.45 15.66 42.71
C ARG A 18 -76.12 14.99 42.35
N PHE A 19 -75.08 15.14 43.18
CA PHE A 19 -73.80 14.46 43.01
C PHE A 19 -73.94 12.93 43.03
N ARG A 20 -74.74 12.39 43.95
CA ARG A 20 -75.05 10.94 44.03
C ARG A 20 -75.82 10.39 42.84
N CYS A 21 -76.62 11.20 42.15
CA CYS A 21 -77.40 10.78 40.98
C CYS A 21 -76.71 11.10 39.65
N ASP A 22 -75.53 11.72 39.67
CA ASP A 22 -74.83 12.13 38.45
C ASP A 22 -74.04 10.96 37.85
N ARG A 23 -74.59 10.36 36.79
CA ARG A 23 -73.96 9.25 36.04
C ARG A 23 -72.76 9.68 35.21
N ARG A 24 -72.54 11.00 35.01
CA ARG A 24 -71.36 11.52 34.29
C ARG A 24 -70.06 11.29 35.07
N GLY A 25 -70.14 11.08 36.39
CA GLY A 25 -69.00 10.73 37.24
C GLY A 25 -68.40 9.36 36.95
N SER A 26 -69.20 8.39 36.47
CA SER A 26 -68.69 7.05 36.15
C SER A 26 -67.86 7.04 34.87
N THR A 27 -68.25 7.83 33.87
CA THR A 27 -67.51 7.96 32.60
C THR A 27 -66.23 8.76 32.77
N SER A 28 -66.21 9.77 33.65
CA SER A 28 -64.99 10.54 33.93
C SER A 28 -63.95 9.72 34.68
N VAL A 29 -64.35 8.81 35.58
CA VAL A 29 -63.42 7.90 36.28
C VAL A 29 -62.82 6.87 35.33
N MET A 30 -63.63 6.24 34.48
CA MET A 30 -63.12 5.31 33.45
C MET A 30 -62.16 6.01 32.48
N PHE A 31 -62.53 7.22 32.02
CA PHE A 31 -61.67 8.04 31.16
C PHE A 31 -60.35 8.40 31.86
N ALA A 32 -60.42 8.90 33.10
CA ALA A 32 -59.25 9.27 33.90
C ALA A 32 -58.30 8.09 34.15
N LEU A 33 -58.83 6.88 34.35
CA LEU A 33 -58.01 5.67 34.52
C LEU A 33 -57.41 5.16 33.21
N SER A 34 -58.08 5.38 32.07
CA SER A 34 -57.59 4.98 30.74
C SER A 34 -56.59 5.98 30.14
N MET A 35 -56.65 7.25 30.54
CA MET A 35 -55.85 8.34 29.97
C MET A 35 -54.32 8.12 30.13
N PRO A 36 -53.79 7.66 31.28
CA PRO A 36 -52.37 7.34 31.41
C PRO A 36 -51.90 6.22 30.46
N MET A 37 -52.73 5.21 30.20
CA MET A 37 -52.40 4.15 29.23
C MET A 37 -52.35 4.69 27.80
N LEU A 38 -53.31 5.55 27.41
CA LEU A 38 -53.33 6.16 26.08
C LEU A 38 -52.15 7.11 25.86
N ILE A 39 -51.87 7.98 26.83
CA ILE A 39 -50.73 8.91 26.78
C ILE A 39 -49.41 8.13 26.82
N GLY A 40 -49.31 7.12 27.69
CA GLY A 40 -48.16 6.24 27.79
C GLY A 40 -47.88 5.50 26.49
N GLY A 41 -48.91 4.91 25.87
CA GLY A 41 -48.80 4.21 24.60
C GLY A 41 -48.34 5.12 23.46
N LEU A 42 -48.93 6.32 23.33
CA LEU A 42 -48.49 7.31 22.35
C LEU A 42 -47.06 7.82 22.61
N GLY A 43 -46.73 8.05 23.88
CA GLY A 43 -45.42 8.51 24.32
C GLY A 43 -44.32 7.52 23.98
N VAL A 44 -44.51 6.24 24.32
CA VAL A 44 -43.58 5.17 23.98
C VAL A 44 -43.47 5.00 22.47
N GLY A 45 -44.58 5.04 21.73
CA GLY A 45 -44.57 4.91 20.27
C GLY A 45 -43.75 6.01 19.59
N PHE A 46 -43.93 7.27 20.03
CA PHE A 46 -43.15 8.40 19.54
C PHE A 46 -41.66 8.27 19.91
N GLU A 47 -41.36 7.94 21.16
CA GLU A 47 -39.98 7.81 21.63
C GLU A 47 -39.22 6.69 20.95
N ILE A 48 -39.80 5.50 20.82
CA ILE A 48 -39.18 4.38 20.08
C ILE A 48 -38.90 4.78 18.64
N SER A 49 -39.84 5.48 17.99
CA SER A 49 -39.65 5.98 16.62
C SER A 49 -38.50 6.97 16.55
N ASN A 50 -38.40 7.89 17.51
CA ASN A 50 -37.31 8.85 17.61
C ASN A 50 -35.97 8.16 17.88
N TRP A 51 -35.91 7.20 18.81
CA TRP A 51 -34.71 6.41 19.11
C TRP A 51 -34.24 5.64 17.89
N TYR A 52 -35.15 5.03 17.15
CA TYR A 52 -34.83 4.32 15.91
C TYR A 52 -34.21 5.25 14.86
N LEU A 53 -34.78 6.44 14.65
CA LEU A 53 -34.22 7.42 13.70
C LEU A 53 -32.84 7.93 14.14
N VAL A 54 -32.67 8.22 15.43
CA VAL A 54 -31.37 8.63 15.99
C VAL A 54 -30.35 7.50 15.84
N GLN A 55 -30.71 6.27 16.19
CA GLN A 55 -29.83 5.11 16.11
C GLN A 55 -29.45 4.78 14.66
N ARG A 56 -30.36 4.94 13.70
CA ARG A 56 -30.04 4.82 12.27
C ARG A 56 -29.02 5.87 11.81
N GLY A 57 -29.18 7.12 12.25
CA GLY A 57 -28.21 8.18 11.98
C GLY A 57 -26.83 7.87 12.60
N MET A 58 -26.83 7.33 13.83
CA MET A 58 -25.61 6.87 14.51
C MET A 58 -24.95 5.70 13.78
N GLN A 59 -25.73 4.77 13.22
CA GLN A 59 -25.19 3.64 12.45
C GLN A 59 -24.49 4.13 11.19
N ASN A 60 -25.09 5.04 10.42
CA ASN A 60 -24.44 5.64 9.26
C ASN A 60 -23.12 6.32 9.62
N ALA A 61 -23.07 7.00 10.78
CA ALA A 61 -21.86 7.64 11.27
C ALA A 61 -20.81 6.62 11.73
N ALA A 62 -21.21 5.53 12.40
CA ALA A 62 -20.33 4.46 12.82
C ALA A 62 -19.71 3.74 11.61
N ASP A 63 -20.51 3.45 10.59
CA ASP A 63 -20.08 2.84 9.33
C ASP A 63 -19.06 3.73 8.61
N ALA A 64 -19.33 5.03 8.50
CA ALA A 64 -18.41 5.98 7.90
C ALA A 64 -17.10 6.13 8.71
N ALA A 65 -17.20 6.23 10.04
CA ALA A 65 -16.05 6.35 10.93
C ALA A 65 -15.13 5.13 10.86
N VAL A 66 -15.70 3.91 10.89
CA VAL A 66 -14.90 2.68 10.84
C VAL A 66 -14.29 2.47 9.44
N LEU A 67 -14.99 2.85 8.37
CA LEU A 67 -14.44 2.81 7.01
C LEU A 67 -13.24 3.75 6.85
N ALA A 68 -13.31 4.95 7.42
CA ALA A 68 -12.21 5.90 7.40
C ALA A 68 -11.00 5.39 8.20
N ALA A 69 -11.24 4.89 9.42
CA ALA A 69 -10.21 4.28 10.25
C ALA A 69 -9.52 3.09 9.54
N ALA A 70 -10.32 2.18 8.97
CA ALA A 70 -9.82 1.02 8.24
C ALA A 70 -9.12 1.40 6.91
N SER A 71 -9.51 2.51 6.27
CA SER A 71 -8.84 3.00 5.05
C SER A 71 -7.48 3.63 5.34
N ASN A 72 -7.36 4.33 6.48
CA ASN A 72 -6.10 4.89 6.94
C ASN A 72 -5.13 3.77 7.33
N ALA A 73 -5.58 2.83 8.18
CA ALA A 73 -4.79 1.70 8.67
C ALA A 73 -3.40 2.06 9.26
N GLY A 74 -3.15 3.35 9.54
CA GLY A 74 -1.94 3.88 10.15
C GLY A 74 -2.10 4.08 11.65
N THR A 75 -1.18 4.85 12.26
CA THR A 75 -1.15 5.08 13.71
C THR A 75 -2.19 6.09 14.21
N ASN A 76 -2.79 6.89 13.32
CA ASN A 76 -3.79 7.92 13.62
C ASN A 76 -5.22 7.54 13.15
N PHE A 77 -5.48 6.24 13.00
CA PHE A 77 -6.77 5.71 12.53
C PHE A 77 -7.96 6.17 13.40
N ASP A 78 -7.73 6.34 14.70
CA ASP A 78 -8.71 6.74 15.71
C ASP A 78 -9.08 8.22 15.56
N VAL A 79 -8.09 9.09 15.32
CA VAL A 79 -8.30 10.51 15.02
C VAL A 79 -9.12 10.66 13.76
N GLU A 80 -8.77 9.91 12.70
CA GLU A 80 -9.51 9.94 11.43
C GLU A 80 -10.97 9.49 11.61
N GLY A 81 -11.18 8.34 12.27
CA GLY A 81 -12.52 7.81 12.50
C GLY A 81 -13.38 8.73 13.38
N THR A 82 -12.81 9.31 14.44
CA THR A 82 -13.53 10.26 15.31
C THR A 82 -13.84 11.58 14.60
N ALA A 83 -12.94 12.07 13.73
CA ALA A 83 -13.19 13.25 12.90
C ALA A 83 -14.33 13.02 11.89
N VAL A 84 -14.42 11.83 11.29
CA VAL A 84 -15.53 11.49 10.40
C VAL A 84 -16.85 11.40 11.18
N ALA A 85 -16.89 10.78 12.36
CA ALA A 85 -18.10 10.78 13.20
C ALA A 85 -18.57 12.21 13.54
N ALA A 86 -17.64 13.13 13.77
CA ALA A 86 -17.94 14.54 14.02
C ALA A 86 -18.62 15.23 12.81
N GLN A 87 -18.34 14.82 11.56
CA GLN A 87 -19.03 15.34 10.37
C GLN A 87 -20.52 14.98 10.34
N PHE A 88 -20.93 13.92 11.04
CA PHE A 88 -22.33 13.54 11.26
C PHE A 88 -22.95 14.23 12.49
N GLY A 89 -22.24 15.19 13.11
CA GLY A 89 -22.67 15.88 14.32
C GLY A 89 -22.49 15.09 15.61
N LEU A 90 -21.73 13.99 15.57
CA LEU A 90 -21.44 13.11 16.72
C LEU A 90 -20.01 13.34 17.20
N VAL A 91 -19.80 14.47 17.85
CA VAL A 91 -18.50 14.87 18.40
C VAL A 91 -18.25 14.16 19.73
N ASN A 92 -17.10 13.49 19.86
CA ASN A 92 -16.73 12.77 21.07
C ASN A 92 -16.67 13.70 22.30
N GLY A 93 -17.33 13.33 23.39
CA GLY A 93 -17.37 14.08 24.64
C GLY A 93 -18.34 15.27 24.67
N VAL A 94 -19.15 15.46 23.62
CA VAL A 94 -20.11 16.58 23.51
C VAL A 94 -21.54 16.05 23.45
N ASN A 95 -22.48 16.70 24.13
CA ASN A 95 -23.91 16.36 24.09
C ASN A 95 -24.21 14.87 24.41
N ASP A 96 -23.55 14.33 25.44
CA ASP A 96 -23.65 12.92 25.86
C ASP A 96 -23.29 11.91 24.75
N VAL A 97 -22.45 12.31 23.78
CA VAL A 97 -21.91 11.42 22.74
C VAL A 97 -20.53 10.93 23.16
N ALA A 98 -20.29 9.62 23.04
CA ALA A 98 -18.94 9.06 23.07
C ALA A 98 -18.67 8.29 21.78
N VAL A 99 -17.49 8.51 21.19
CA VAL A 99 -17.03 7.82 19.99
C VAL A 99 -15.74 7.10 20.35
N THR A 100 -15.71 5.79 20.12
CA THR A 100 -14.53 4.96 20.35
C THR A 100 -14.21 4.21 19.07
N VAL A 101 -12.96 4.31 18.63
CA VAL A 101 -12.46 3.60 17.45
C VAL A 101 -11.28 2.76 17.90
N VAL A 102 -11.34 1.45 17.65
CA VAL A 102 -10.32 0.49 18.07
C VAL A 102 -9.89 -0.38 16.91
N GLN A 103 -8.64 -0.82 16.94
CA GLN A 103 -8.07 -1.77 15.99
C GLN A 103 -7.86 -3.15 16.63
N GLY A 104 -7.56 -4.17 15.82
CA GLY A 104 -7.23 -5.51 16.32
C GLY A 104 -8.45 -6.31 16.77
N VAL A 105 -9.64 -5.98 16.28
CA VAL A 105 -10.88 -6.69 16.59
C VAL A 105 -10.99 -7.91 15.69
N THR A 106 -11.47 -9.02 16.24
CA THR A 106 -11.78 -10.23 15.48
C THR A 106 -12.84 -9.93 14.42
N CYS A 107 -12.46 -10.03 13.16
CA CYS A 107 -13.38 -10.04 12.03
C CYS A 107 -14.30 -11.26 12.12
N PRO A 108 -15.51 -11.23 11.50
CA PRO A 108 -16.36 -12.40 11.35
C PRO A 108 -15.68 -13.65 10.75
N THR A 109 -14.58 -13.45 10.01
CA THR A 109 -13.74 -14.52 9.44
C THR A 109 -12.77 -15.16 10.44
N GLY A 110 -12.68 -14.64 11.67
CA GLY A 110 -11.82 -15.17 12.75
C GLY A 110 -10.46 -14.47 12.91
N GLU A 111 -10.06 -13.57 11.99
CA GLU A 111 -8.79 -12.85 12.06
C GLU A 111 -8.89 -11.56 12.88
N ALA A 112 -7.92 -11.25 13.74
CA ALA A 112 -7.88 -10.04 14.57
C ALA A 112 -7.33 -8.81 13.81
N THR A 113 -7.84 -8.54 12.62
CA THR A 113 -7.34 -7.50 11.69
C THR A 113 -8.35 -6.38 11.44
N CYS A 114 -9.53 -6.45 12.05
CA CYS A 114 -10.60 -5.47 11.82
C CYS A 114 -10.51 -4.27 12.76
N TYR A 115 -11.08 -3.17 12.29
CA TYR A 115 -11.35 -1.96 13.06
C TYR A 115 -12.81 -1.97 13.48
N ARG A 116 -13.10 -1.38 14.64
CA ARG A 116 -14.47 -1.19 15.14
C ARG A 116 -14.66 0.24 15.59
N ALA A 117 -15.72 0.87 15.10
CA ALA A 117 -16.22 2.13 15.64
C ALA A 117 -17.47 1.86 16.46
N THR A 118 -17.50 2.35 17.69
CA THR A 118 -18.68 2.32 18.57
C THR A 118 -19.03 3.74 18.94
N ILE A 119 -20.26 4.14 18.63
CA ILE A 119 -20.82 5.43 19.01
C ILE A 119 -21.95 5.20 20.01
N THR A 120 -21.86 5.85 21.16
CA THR A 120 -22.91 5.85 22.18
C THR A 120 -23.48 7.26 22.32
N LYS A 121 -24.81 7.35 22.48
CA LYS A 121 -25.49 8.62 22.72
C LYS A 121 -26.63 8.43 23.71
N SER A 122 -26.66 9.24 24.77
CA SER A 122 -27.77 9.25 25.72
C SER A 122 -28.83 10.26 25.27
N VAL A 123 -30.06 9.80 25.05
CA VAL A 123 -31.20 10.67 24.69
C VAL A 123 -32.18 10.79 25.87
N PRO A 124 -32.76 11.97 26.13
CA PRO A 124 -33.71 12.15 27.22
C PRO A 124 -35.00 11.37 26.98
N LEU A 125 -35.65 10.94 28.06
CA LEU A 125 -37.01 10.42 28.07
C LEU A 125 -38.00 11.59 28.24
N TYR A 126 -39.14 11.54 27.54
CA TYR A 126 -40.17 12.58 27.59
C TYR A 126 -41.45 12.08 28.28
N LEU A 127 -42.12 11.11 27.67
CA LEU A 127 -43.42 10.56 28.07
C LEU A 127 -43.34 9.12 28.59
N ALA A 128 -42.31 8.35 28.25
CA ALA A 128 -42.14 7.00 28.79
C ALA A 128 -42.06 6.92 30.34
N PRO A 129 -41.57 7.95 31.07
CA PRO A 129 -41.60 7.93 32.53
C PRO A 129 -43.02 7.92 33.12
N VAL A 130 -44.05 8.36 32.39
CA VAL A 130 -45.46 8.36 32.84
C VAL A 130 -45.97 6.94 33.11
N ILE A 131 -45.42 5.94 32.42
CA ILE A 131 -45.72 4.51 32.63
C ILE A 131 -44.64 3.78 33.44
N GLY A 132 -43.76 4.51 34.12
CA GLY A 132 -42.71 3.95 34.97
C GLY A 132 -41.44 3.48 34.25
N PHE A 133 -41.26 3.80 32.96
CA PHE A 133 -40.01 3.49 32.26
C PHE A 133 -38.91 4.48 32.66
N ALA A 134 -37.85 3.99 33.29
CA ALA A 134 -36.74 4.81 33.80
C ALA A 134 -35.51 4.86 32.86
N GLY A 135 -35.55 4.17 31.72
CA GLY A 135 -34.45 4.11 30.76
C GLY A 135 -33.23 3.34 31.27
N SER A 136 -32.04 3.76 30.85
CA SER A 136 -30.76 3.20 31.30
C SER A 136 -30.16 3.93 32.52
N GLY A 137 -30.86 4.96 33.03
CA GLY A 137 -30.48 5.72 34.22
C GLY A 137 -30.69 7.22 34.03
N GLY A 138 -30.97 7.95 35.12
CA GLY A 138 -31.02 9.42 35.12
C GLY A 138 -32.06 10.06 34.18
N GLY A 139 -33.13 9.34 33.82
CA GLY A 139 -34.15 9.84 32.88
C GLY A 139 -33.70 9.86 31.42
N LYS A 140 -32.68 9.07 31.06
CA LYS A 140 -32.15 8.95 29.70
C LYS A 140 -32.18 7.51 29.20
N LYS A 141 -32.12 7.34 27.89
CA LYS A 141 -31.93 6.08 27.18
C LYS A 141 -30.62 6.13 26.39
N ASP A 142 -29.74 5.18 26.65
CA ASP A 142 -28.51 5.02 25.88
C ASP A 142 -28.80 4.26 24.59
N LEU A 143 -28.37 4.87 23.48
CA LEU A 143 -28.35 4.29 22.16
C LEU A 143 -26.92 3.93 21.81
N VAL A 144 -26.73 2.80 21.12
CA VAL A 144 -25.42 2.32 20.71
C VAL A 144 -25.49 1.96 19.24
N ALA A 145 -24.50 2.41 18.48
CA ALA A 145 -24.25 1.98 17.11
C ALA A 145 -22.83 1.44 17.02
N THR A 146 -22.66 0.32 16.34
CA THR A 146 -21.36 -0.33 16.19
C THR A 146 -21.20 -0.79 14.76
N ALA A 147 -20.03 -0.51 14.20
CA ALA A 147 -19.66 -0.93 12.85
C ALA A 147 -18.26 -1.54 12.87
N VAL A 148 -18.04 -2.53 12.01
CA VAL A 148 -16.75 -3.21 11.86
C VAL A 148 -16.32 -3.10 10.40
N ALA A 149 -15.06 -2.76 10.16
CA ALA A 149 -14.48 -2.76 8.82
C ALA A 149 -13.10 -3.41 8.81
N LYS A 150 -12.78 -4.07 7.70
CA LYS A 150 -11.44 -4.56 7.40
C LYS A 150 -10.70 -3.55 6.52
N PRO A 151 -9.37 -3.40 6.68
CA PRO A 151 -8.58 -2.57 5.79
C PRO A 151 -8.63 -3.16 4.37
N GLY A 152 -8.78 -2.28 3.38
CA GLY A 152 -8.62 -2.66 1.98
C GLY A 152 -7.15 -2.65 1.57
N THR A 153 -6.82 -3.37 0.51
CA THR A 153 -5.49 -3.31 -0.10
C THR A 153 -5.63 -3.08 -1.60
N ILE A 154 -4.83 -2.17 -2.14
CA ILE A 154 -4.64 -2.04 -3.59
C ILE A 154 -3.23 -2.52 -3.97
N GLN A 155 -3.08 -3.02 -5.19
CA GLN A 155 -1.79 -3.42 -5.73
C GLN A 155 -1.18 -2.24 -6.48
N ARG A 156 0.01 -1.82 -6.07
CA ARG A 156 0.76 -0.73 -6.69
C ARG A 156 1.97 -1.27 -7.45
N PRO A 157 2.19 -0.86 -8.72
CA PRO A 157 3.40 -1.20 -9.46
C PRO A 157 4.59 -0.35 -8.99
N TYR A 158 5.76 -0.96 -8.89
CA TYR A 158 7.01 -0.29 -8.56
C TYR A 158 8.02 -0.42 -9.70
N CYS A 159 8.78 0.62 -9.97
CA CYS A 159 9.91 0.54 -10.91
C CYS A 159 11.26 0.63 -10.21
N LEU A 160 11.25 0.87 -8.90
CA LEU A 160 12.40 0.71 -8.04
C LEU A 160 11.94 -0.05 -6.79
N LEU A 161 12.43 -1.27 -6.62
CA LEU A 161 12.16 -2.09 -5.45
C LEU A 161 13.49 -2.46 -4.79
N ALA A 162 13.71 -2.00 -3.57
CA ALA A 162 14.84 -2.40 -2.75
C ALA A 162 14.41 -3.52 -1.80
N LEU A 163 14.94 -4.72 -2.01
CA LEU A 163 14.58 -5.94 -1.27
C LEU A 163 15.21 -5.99 0.14
N ALA A 164 16.34 -5.31 0.33
CA ALA A 164 17.10 -5.27 1.59
C ALA A 164 17.48 -6.66 2.15
N SER A 165 17.66 -7.64 1.27
CA SER A 165 18.05 -9.03 1.59
C SER A 165 19.30 -9.17 2.48
N SER A 166 20.21 -8.19 2.46
CA SER A 166 21.43 -8.17 3.26
C SER A 166 21.23 -7.65 4.70
N GLY A 167 20.01 -7.27 5.08
CA GLY A 167 19.71 -6.67 6.39
C GLY A 167 20.06 -5.18 6.49
N THR A 168 20.15 -4.48 5.35
CA THR A 168 20.48 -3.04 5.33
C THR A 168 19.32 -2.21 5.90
N ALA A 169 19.61 -1.35 6.89
CA ALA A 169 18.60 -0.53 7.57
C ALA A 169 17.89 0.48 6.65
N THR A 170 18.62 1.07 5.69
CA THR A 170 18.07 2.03 4.71
C THR A 170 18.43 1.58 3.31
N ALA A 171 17.49 0.94 2.62
CA ALA A 171 17.77 0.29 1.33
C ALA A 171 17.63 1.23 0.12
N ILE A 172 16.90 2.35 0.24
CA ILE A 172 16.90 3.41 -0.78
C ILE A 172 17.49 4.66 -0.16
N ARG A 173 18.56 5.18 -0.77
CA ARG A 173 19.18 6.44 -0.36
C ARG A 173 19.50 7.33 -1.53
N THR A 174 19.30 8.63 -1.36
CA THR A 174 19.79 9.65 -2.29
C THR A 174 20.74 10.62 -1.59
N SER A 175 21.70 11.16 -2.32
CA SER A 175 22.63 12.18 -1.80
C SER A 175 23.19 13.05 -2.93
N GLY A 176 23.47 14.32 -2.66
CA GLY A 176 24.13 15.20 -3.65
C GLY A 176 23.23 15.66 -4.80
N SER A 177 21.96 15.95 -4.49
CA SER A 177 20.96 16.55 -5.38
C SER A 177 20.80 15.85 -6.74
N PRO A 178 20.31 14.59 -6.75
CA PRO A 178 20.01 13.90 -8.01
C PRO A 178 18.88 14.54 -8.78
N SER A 179 18.78 14.23 -10.07
CA SER A 179 17.76 14.73 -10.99
C SER A 179 16.99 13.58 -11.64
N ALA A 180 16.77 12.51 -10.87
CA ALA A 180 15.98 11.37 -11.32
C ALA A 180 14.52 11.77 -11.56
N ASP A 181 13.93 11.30 -12.65
CA ASP A 181 12.54 11.50 -13.02
C ASP A 181 11.83 10.14 -13.10
N LEU A 182 11.22 9.76 -11.98
CA LEU A 182 10.40 8.56 -11.86
C LEU A 182 8.90 8.85 -11.96
N ALA A 183 8.50 9.94 -12.64
CA ALA A 183 7.10 10.30 -12.78
C ALA A 183 6.29 9.19 -13.46
N GLY A 184 5.06 8.98 -13.00
CA GLY A 184 4.22 7.87 -13.45
C GLY A 184 4.63 6.51 -12.88
N CYS A 185 5.50 6.52 -11.86
CA CYS A 185 5.97 5.31 -11.20
C CYS A 185 6.15 5.49 -9.69
N SER A 186 6.09 4.39 -8.95
CA SER A 186 6.33 4.34 -7.51
C SER A 186 7.64 3.62 -7.17
N ILE A 187 8.19 3.93 -5.99
CA ILE A 187 9.35 3.25 -5.42
C ILE A 187 8.98 2.56 -4.11
N LYS A 188 9.63 1.44 -3.79
CA LYS A 188 9.44 0.74 -2.52
C LYS A 188 10.75 0.26 -1.90
N SER A 189 10.89 0.46 -0.59
CA SER A 189 11.94 -0.12 0.24
C SER A 189 11.36 -1.15 1.20
N ASN A 190 11.96 -2.34 1.26
CA ASN A 190 11.65 -3.34 2.29
C ASN A 190 12.22 -2.99 3.68
N THR A 191 12.99 -1.90 3.79
CA THR A 191 13.40 -1.30 5.07
C THR A 191 13.13 0.20 5.03
N ASN A 192 14.03 1.07 5.52
CA ASN A 192 13.83 2.52 5.43
C ASN A 192 14.19 3.04 4.03
N ALA A 193 13.64 4.20 3.68
CA ALA A 193 13.99 4.99 2.49
C ALA A 193 14.27 6.44 2.90
N ASN A 194 15.43 6.97 2.50
CA ASN A 194 15.82 8.35 2.82
C ASN A 194 16.37 9.06 1.59
N CYS A 195 15.59 9.98 1.05
CA CYS A 195 15.96 10.75 -0.12
C CYS A 195 16.26 12.20 0.29
N ASN A 196 17.54 12.58 0.17
CA ASN A 196 18.02 13.91 0.48
C ASN A 196 18.42 14.64 -0.81
N GLY A 197 17.87 15.84 -1.00
CA GLY A 197 18.15 16.73 -2.13
C GLY A 197 17.22 16.57 -3.33
N HIS A 198 16.54 15.43 -3.47
CA HIS A 198 15.51 15.19 -4.49
C HIS A 198 14.62 14.01 -4.07
N ASP A 199 13.34 14.06 -4.40
CA ASP A 199 12.33 13.03 -4.10
C ASP A 199 12.25 11.92 -5.16
N LEU A 200 13.26 11.86 -6.03
CA LEU A 200 13.32 11.03 -7.25
C LEU A 200 12.22 11.27 -8.30
N GLY A 201 11.36 12.28 -8.13
CA GLY A 201 10.22 12.53 -9.01
C GLY A 201 9.20 11.40 -9.06
N ALA A 202 9.21 10.49 -8.07
CA ALA A 202 8.29 9.34 -8.02
C ALA A 202 6.90 9.75 -7.52
N ASP A 203 5.85 9.11 -8.02
CA ASP A 203 4.47 9.37 -7.57
C ASP A 203 4.30 8.98 -6.09
N TYR A 204 4.89 7.85 -5.69
CA TYR A 204 4.82 7.32 -4.33
C TYR A 204 6.18 6.80 -3.85
N GLY A 205 6.54 7.16 -2.63
CA GLY A 205 7.63 6.58 -1.86
C GLY A 205 7.10 5.70 -0.74
N ASP A 206 7.23 4.39 -0.92
CA ASP A 206 6.71 3.39 -0.01
C ASP A 206 7.85 2.72 0.77
N ALA A 207 7.67 2.51 2.08
CA ALA A 207 8.65 1.83 2.91
C ALA A 207 7.98 0.90 3.93
N VAL A 208 8.65 -0.22 4.22
CA VAL A 208 8.29 -1.06 5.39
C VAL A 208 8.68 -0.34 6.68
N GLY A 209 9.87 0.26 6.69
CA GLY A 209 10.30 1.14 7.74
C GLY A 209 9.74 2.55 7.53
N THR A 210 10.59 3.54 7.75
CA THR A 210 10.27 4.95 7.51
C THR A 210 10.67 5.39 6.12
N VAL A 211 9.83 6.21 5.50
CA VAL A 211 10.19 7.00 4.32
C VAL A 211 10.41 8.46 4.72
N SER A 212 11.48 9.06 4.20
CA SER A 212 11.79 10.48 4.41
C SER A 212 12.24 11.11 3.10
N GLY A 213 11.44 12.03 2.59
CA GLY A 213 11.76 12.86 1.42
C GLY A 213 11.75 12.12 0.07
N CYS A 214 11.25 10.89 0.00
CA CYS A 214 11.16 10.12 -1.25
C CYS A 214 9.73 10.11 -1.81
N GLY A 215 9.56 10.46 -3.08
CA GLY A 215 8.27 10.50 -3.78
C GLY A 215 7.34 11.63 -3.32
N ASN A 216 6.34 11.91 -4.16
CA ASN A 216 5.32 12.94 -3.91
C ASN A 216 4.41 12.56 -2.73
N VAL A 217 4.03 11.28 -2.63
CA VAL A 217 3.26 10.73 -1.52
C VAL A 217 4.09 9.71 -0.76
N GLN A 218 4.15 9.82 0.56
CA GLN A 218 5.05 9.05 1.42
C GLN A 218 4.27 8.12 2.34
N ASN A 219 4.47 6.80 2.22
CA ASN A 219 3.82 5.80 3.07
C ASN A 219 4.87 4.97 3.83
N SER A 220 4.81 5.02 5.16
CA SER A 220 5.66 4.21 6.05
C SER A 220 4.86 3.05 6.64
N GLY A 221 5.54 2.02 7.16
CA GLY A 221 4.89 0.91 7.87
C GLY A 221 4.13 -0.08 6.98
N LEU A 222 4.44 -0.12 5.69
CA LEU A 222 3.81 -1.03 4.73
C LEU A 222 4.33 -2.47 4.91
N PRO A 223 3.60 -3.50 4.47
CA PRO A 223 4.13 -4.86 4.43
C PRO A 223 5.31 -4.98 3.45
N ALA A 224 6.24 -5.88 3.75
CA ALA A 224 7.36 -6.19 2.87
C ALA A 224 6.87 -6.84 1.56
N SER A 225 7.48 -6.46 0.44
CA SER A 225 7.25 -7.14 -0.83
C SER A 225 8.16 -8.36 -0.90
N ALA A 226 7.57 -9.52 -1.22
CA ALA A 226 8.34 -10.70 -1.61
C ALA A 226 9.15 -10.42 -2.89
N ASP A 227 10.22 -11.16 -3.11
CA ASP A 227 11.00 -11.07 -4.34
C ASP A 227 10.18 -11.56 -5.54
N PRO A 228 9.80 -10.68 -6.48
CA PRO A 228 8.89 -11.03 -7.57
C PRO A 228 9.58 -11.78 -8.71
N TYR A 229 10.92 -11.80 -8.75
CA TYR A 229 11.68 -12.35 -9.88
C TYR A 229 12.65 -13.46 -9.48
N ALA A 230 12.71 -13.85 -8.21
CA ALA A 230 13.52 -14.99 -7.75
C ALA A 230 13.18 -16.30 -8.50
N GLY A 231 11.90 -16.52 -8.85
CA GLY A 231 11.46 -17.71 -9.58
C GLY A 231 12.04 -17.85 -10.99
N LEU A 232 12.51 -16.76 -11.61
CA LEU A 232 13.14 -16.80 -12.93
C LEU A 232 14.49 -17.54 -12.92
N ALA A 233 15.08 -17.80 -11.74
CA ALA A 233 16.29 -18.60 -11.62
C ALA A 233 16.14 -20.01 -12.20
N ALA A 234 14.91 -20.57 -12.17
CA ALA A 234 14.62 -21.86 -12.80
C ALA A 234 14.74 -21.84 -14.33
N ASN A 235 14.68 -20.66 -14.96
CA ASN A 235 14.85 -20.47 -16.39
C ASN A 235 16.31 -20.24 -16.80
N ILE A 236 17.26 -20.19 -15.85
CA ILE A 236 18.69 -20.13 -16.18
C ILE A 236 19.06 -21.45 -16.86
N PRO A 237 19.49 -21.42 -18.14
CA PRO A 237 19.84 -22.64 -18.85
C PRO A 237 21.00 -23.38 -18.19
N SER A 238 20.98 -24.71 -18.20
CA SER A 238 22.12 -25.52 -17.78
C SER A 238 23.35 -25.21 -18.63
N TYR A 239 24.50 -25.08 -18.00
CA TYR A 239 25.77 -24.83 -18.68
C TYR A 239 26.90 -25.68 -18.08
N SER A 240 27.95 -25.91 -18.86
CA SER A 240 29.16 -26.62 -18.42
C SER A 240 30.40 -25.79 -18.74
N CYS A 241 31.27 -25.59 -17.75
CA CYS A 241 32.51 -24.85 -17.90
C CYS A 241 33.68 -25.66 -17.35
N GLY A 242 34.78 -25.74 -18.10
CA GLY A 242 36.02 -26.38 -17.63
C GLY A 242 36.94 -25.44 -16.85
N SER A 243 36.90 -24.13 -17.14
CA SER A 243 37.68 -23.10 -16.47
C SER A 243 36.96 -21.75 -16.51
N TYR A 244 37.39 -20.82 -15.66
CA TYR A 244 36.82 -19.47 -15.54
C TYR A 244 37.92 -18.39 -15.59
N PRO A 245 38.52 -18.08 -16.76
CA PRO A 245 39.56 -17.05 -16.89
C PRO A 245 39.11 -15.69 -16.33
N GLN A 246 39.97 -15.00 -15.58
CA GLN A 246 39.64 -13.74 -14.87
C GLN A 246 40.57 -12.59 -15.26
N LEU A 247 40.06 -11.39 -15.50
CA LEU A 247 40.92 -10.21 -15.69
C LEU A 247 41.64 -9.81 -14.38
N PRO A 248 42.87 -9.25 -14.45
CA PRO A 248 43.64 -8.94 -15.66
C PRO A 248 44.46 -10.13 -16.17
N TRP A 249 44.37 -11.31 -15.55
CA TRP A 249 45.27 -12.44 -15.75
C TRP A 249 44.66 -13.55 -16.61
N GLY A 250 45.23 -13.80 -17.78
CA GLY A 250 44.84 -14.92 -18.65
C GLY A 250 43.98 -14.50 -19.85
N SER A 251 43.84 -15.43 -20.79
CA SER A 251 43.13 -15.21 -22.05
C SER A 251 41.62 -15.34 -21.85
N VAL A 252 40.98 -14.21 -21.59
CA VAL A 252 39.52 -14.09 -21.44
C VAL A 252 38.81 -14.02 -22.79
N VAL A 253 37.53 -14.39 -22.82
CA VAL A 253 36.71 -14.27 -24.03
C VAL A 253 36.62 -12.80 -24.42
N SER A 254 36.94 -12.50 -25.68
CA SER A 254 36.96 -11.13 -26.20
C SER A 254 35.96 -10.95 -27.32
N TRP A 255 35.14 -9.90 -27.25
CA TRP A 255 34.15 -9.57 -28.28
C TRP A 255 34.44 -8.21 -28.93
N SER A 256 34.15 -8.12 -30.23
CA SER A 256 34.15 -6.90 -31.05
C SER A 256 33.30 -7.17 -32.30
N GLY A 257 32.89 -6.12 -33.01
CA GLY A 257 32.16 -6.24 -34.27
C GLY A 257 30.72 -6.74 -34.11
N ILE A 258 30.20 -7.44 -35.12
CA ILE A 258 28.84 -7.98 -35.11
C ILE A 258 28.85 -9.37 -34.47
N ARG A 259 27.91 -9.62 -33.55
CA ARG A 259 27.68 -10.91 -32.92
C ARG A 259 26.28 -11.39 -33.25
N ASN A 260 26.19 -12.36 -34.15
CA ASN A 260 24.93 -13.05 -34.45
C ASN A 260 24.68 -14.09 -33.36
N LEU A 261 23.71 -13.84 -32.48
CA LEU A 261 23.38 -14.72 -31.36
C LEU A 261 21.98 -15.31 -31.56
N SER A 262 21.81 -16.55 -31.15
CA SER A 262 20.52 -17.23 -31.09
C SER A 262 20.49 -18.16 -29.88
N GLY A 263 19.33 -18.27 -29.24
CA GLY A 263 19.17 -19.11 -28.05
C GLY A 263 20.10 -18.69 -26.90
N ASN A 264 20.77 -19.67 -26.30
CA ASN A 264 21.58 -19.49 -25.10
C ASN A 264 23.07 -19.50 -25.46
N VAL A 265 23.79 -18.47 -25.04
CA VAL A 265 25.23 -18.30 -25.28
C VAL A 265 25.92 -18.24 -23.93
N VAL A 266 26.85 -19.16 -23.68
CA VAL A 266 27.58 -19.23 -22.40
C VAL A 266 28.99 -18.68 -22.57
N VAL A 267 29.40 -17.80 -21.65
CA VAL A 267 30.78 -17.38 -21.44
C VAL A 267 31.21 -17.83 -20.05
N CYS A 268 32.25 -18.65 -19.99
CA CYS A 268 32.85 -19.11 -18.74
C CYS A 268 33.99 -18.16 -18.35
N GLY A 269 33.85 -17.48 -17.21
CA GLY A 269 34.79 -16.44 -16.78
C GLY A 269 34.46 -15.07 -17.37
N ASP A 270 35.45 -14.20 -17.38
CA ASP A 270 35.28 -12.80 -17.79
C ASP A 270 35.05 -12.68 -19.31
N LEU A 271 34.15 -11.76 -19.67
CA LEU A 271 33.91 -11.30 -21.04
C LEU A 271 34.46 -9.88 -21.18
N ARG A 272 35.45 -9.67 -22.06
CA ARG A 272 36.02 -8.36 -22.34
C ARG A 272 35.63 -7.84 -23.72
N LEU A 273 35.23 -6.58 -23.83
CA LEU A 273 35.11 -5.92 -25.12
C LEU A 273 36.46 -5.40 -25.59
N THR A 274 36.77 -5.64 -26.87
CA THR A 274 37.99 -5.15 -27.55
C THR A 274 37.67 -4.19 -28.68
N GLY A 275 36.39 -3.96 -28.93
CA GLY A 275 35.82 -3.01 -29.87
C GLY A 275 34.32 -2.91 -29.63
N ASN A 276 33.65 -1.97 -30.31
CA ASN A 276 32.19 -1.88 -30.23
C ASN A 276 31.54 -3.17 -30.72
N VAL A 277 30.51 -3.63 -30.01
CA VAL A 277 29.76 -4.85 -30.30
C VAL A 277 28.33 -4.50 -30.69
N THR A 278 27.88 -5.02 -31.82
CA THR A 278 26.47 -5.04 -32.20
C THR A 278 25.94 -6.47 -32.13
N VAL A 279 24.99 -6.72 -31.24
CA VAL A 279 24.33 -8.03 -31.07
C VAL A 279 23.13 -8.09 -32.00
N ASN A 280 23.18 -8.99 -32.97
CA ASN A 280 22.08 -9.32 -33.87
C ASN A 280 21.41 -10.61 -33.37
N ALA A 281 20.22 -10.48 -32.79
CA ALA A 281 19.47 -11.54 -32.13
C ALA A 281 17.95 -11.28 -32.30
N PRO A 282 17.40 -11.41 -33.52
CA PRO A 282 16.01 -11.03 -33.82
C PRO A 282 14.97 -11.85 -33.07
N SER A 283 15.28 -13.10 -32.71
CA SER A 283 14.44 -13.97 -31.88
C SER A 283 14.67 -13.79 -30.38
N GLY A 284 15.53 -12.84 -29.98
CA GLY A 284 16.08 -12.75 -28.64
C GLY A 284 17.19 -13.79 -28.38
N ALA A 285 18.15 -13.42 -27.53
CA ALA A 285 19.18 -14.32 -27.04
C ALA A 285 19.42 -14.13 -25.54
N VAL A 286 19.97 -15.15 -24.89
CA VAL A 286 20.40 -15.11 -23.49
C VAL A 286 21.90 -15.29 -23.44
N LEU A 287 22.62 -14.28 -22.96
CA LEU A 287 24.06 -14.35 -22.71
C LEU A 287 24.31 -14.64 -21.24
N ILE A 288 24.76 -15.85 -20.95
CA ILE A 288 25.09 -16.34 -19.62
C ILE A 288 26.57 -16.11 -19.39
N ILE A 289 26.92 -15.34 -18.37
CA ILE A 289 28.29 -15.14 -17.92
C ILE A 289 28.44 -15.86 -16.58
N ALA A 290 29.15 -16.99 -16.61
CA ALA A 290 29.32 -17.87 -15.46
C ALA A 290 30.64 -17.56 -14.74
N ASN A 291 30.61 -17.23 -13.45
CA ASN A 291 31.78 -16.85 -12.64
C ASN A 291 32.63 -15.77 -13.30
N GLY A 292 32.01 -14.70 -13.81
CA GLY A 292 32.75 -13.63 -14.46
C GLY A 292 31.94 -12.38 -14.74
N ARG A 293 32.66 -11.33 -15.09
CA ARG A 293 32.10 -9.99 -15.38
C ARG A 293 31.98 -9.74 -16.87
N LEU A 294 31.09 -8.82 -17.22
CA LEU A 294 31.13 -8.13 -18.52
C LEU A 294 32.00 -6.87 -18.37
N ASN A 295 33.23 -6.90 -18.86
CA ASN A 295 34.10 -5.74 -18.92
C ASN A 295 33.92 -5.01 -20.26
N THR A 296 33.25 -3.86 -20.21
CA THR A 296 33.01 -3.01 -21.38
C THR A 296 34.27 -2.36 -21.93
N ASN A 297 35.33 -2.21 -21.12
CA ASN A 297 36.64 -1.71 -21.53
C ASN A 297 36.60 -0.42 -22.39
N GLY A 298 35.67 0.48 -22.09
CA GLY A 298 35.48 1.74 -22.83
C GLY A 298 34.66 1.63 -24.13
N TYR A 299 34.21 0.43 -24.51
CA TYR A 299 33.43 0.17 -25.72
C TYR A 299 31.93 0.00 -25.45
N THR A 300 31.14 0.13 -26.50
CA THR A 300 29.68 -0.07 -26.45
C THR A 300 29.31 -1.50 -26.83
N ILE A 301 28.47 -2.16 -26.03
CA ILE A 301 27.69 -3.33 -26.46
C ILE A 301 26.26 -2.90 -26.68
N ARG A 302 25.73 -3.16 -27.89
CA ARG A 302 24.40 -2.71 -28.30
C ARG A 302 23.61 -3.78 -29.02
N THR A 303 22.30 -3.87 -28.82
CA THR A 303 21.43 -4.70 -29.68
C THR A 303 21.13 -4.01 -31.01
N ALA A 304 21.13 -4.75 -32.12
CA ALA A 304 20.67 -4.24 -33.41
C ALA A 304 19.16 -3.91 -33.37
N SER A 305 18.68 -3.16 -34.36
CA SER A 305 17.24 -2.92 -34.52
C SER A 305 16.49 -4.25 -34.65
N GLY A 306 15.37 -4.39 -33.92
CA GLY A 306 14.60 -5.62 -33.87
C GLY A 306 15.27 -6.79 -33.14
N SER A 307 16.45 -6.59 -32.55
CA SER A 307 17.14 -7.60 -31.73
C SER A 307 16.96 -7.36 -30.25
N ALA A 308 17.07 -8.43 -29.48
CA ALA A 308 16.97 -8.37 -28.02
C ALA A 308 17.99 -9.28 -27.33
N LEU A 309 18.40 -8.90 -26.12
CA LEU A 309 19.38 -9.66 -25.34
C LEU A 309 19.07 -9.59 -23.85
N THR A 310 19.16 -10.74 -23.18
CA THR A 310 19.20 -10.82 -21.72
C THR A 310 20.60 -11.21 -21.27
N LEU A 311 21.17 -10.44 -20.35
CA LEU A 311 22.43 -10.73 -19.66
C LEU A 311 22.13 -11.47 -18.37
N VAL A 312 22.67 -12.67 -18.21
CA VAL A 312 22.53 -13.48 -17.00
C VAL A 312 23.90 -13.65 -16.34
N PHE A 313 24.04 -13.16 -15.11
CA PHE A 313 25.21 -13.43 -14.27
C PHE A 313 24.89 -14.57 -13.30
N THR A 314 25.67 -15.65 -13.35
CA THR A 314 25.48 -16.85 -12.52
C THR A 314 26.83 -17.46 -12.16
N GLY A 315 26.85 -18.44 -11.27
CA GLY A 315 28.08 -19.12 -10.86
C GLY A 315 28.08 -19.51 -9.40
N THR A 316 29.19 -19.24 -8.73
CA THR A 316 29.48 -19.61 -7.34
C THR A 316 29.90 -18.38 -6.54
N ASN A 317 29.78 -18.47 -5.22
CA ASN A 317 30.19 -17.40 -4.30
C ASN A 317 31.70 -17.44 -3.94
N GLY A 318 32.47 -18.35 -4.53
CA GLY A 318 33.91 -18.50 -4.30
C GLY A 318 34.79 -17.74 -5.31
N GLY A 319 36.11 -17.80 -5.16
CA GLY A 319 37.07 -17.47 -6.23
C GLY A 319 37.28 -15.99 -6.57
N SER A 320 36.83 -15.04 -5.75
CA SER A 320 36.92 -13.58 -6.00
C SER A 320 36.32 -13.14 -7.35
N TYR A 321 35.33 -13.89 -7.85
CA TYR A 321 34.63 -13.57 -9.09
C TYR A 321 33.77 -12.31 -8.94
N ILE A 322 33.61 -11.58 -10.05
CA ILE A 322 32.71 -10.42 -10.15
C ILE A 322 31.58 -10.82 -11.07
N HIS A 323 30.33 -10.70 -10.62
CA HIS A 323 29.12 -11.14 -11.33
C HIS A 323 28.29 -9.93 -11.78
N ALA A 324 28.97 -8.95 -12.38
CA ALA A 324 28.38 -7.65 -12.71
C ALA A 324 29.04 -7.03 -13.95
N PRO A 325 28.39 -6.06 -14.61
CA PRO A 325 29.04 -5.25 -15.62
C PRO A 325 30.10 -4.30 -15.01
N THR A 326 31.19 -4.09 -15.73
CA THR A 326 32.33 -3.25 -15.33
C THR A 326 32.91 -2.49 -16.54
N GLY A 327 33.85 -1.58 -16.29
CA GLY A 327 34.51 -0.77 -17.32
C GLY A 327 33.76 0.53 -17.64
N SER A 328 34.39 1.42 -18.40
CA SER A 328 33.91 2.78 -18.70
C SER A 328 33.08 2.91 -19.98
N GLY A 329 32.65 1.80 -20.57
CA GLY A 329 31.91 1.77 -21.84
C GLY A 329 30.42 2.03 -21.69
N THR A 330 29.63 1.59 -22.67
CA THR A 330 28.16 1.75 -22.67
C THR A 330 27.46 0.40 -22.87
N ILE A 331 26.42 0.15 -22.08
CA ILE A 331 25.49 -0.97 -22.28
C ILE A 331 24.21 -0.40 -22.89
N ASP A 332 23.92 -0.75 -24.14
CA ASP A 332 22.75 -0.28 -24.90
C ASP A 332 21.88 -1.46 -25.37
N ILE A 333 21.11 -2.03 -24.44
CA ILE A 333 20.42 -3.31 -24.66
C ILE A 333 18.92 -3.15 -24.48
N ALA A 334 18.18 -3.65 -25.47
CA ALA A 334 16.75 -3.92 -25.35
C ALA A 334 16.51 -5.36 -24.88
N ALA A 335 15.72 -5.53 -23.82
CA ALA A 335 15.25 -6.84 -23.36
C ALA A 335 14.32 -7.50 -24.40
N PRO A 336 14.23 -8.85 -24.40
CA PRO A 336 13.23 -9.57 -25.18
C PRO A 336 11.81 -9.15 -24.80
N THR A 337 10.88 -9.13 -25.75
CA THR A 337 9.45 -8.81 -25.48
C THR A 337 8.57 -10.05 -25.31
N THR A 338 9.14 -11.23 -25.49
CA THR A 338 8.46 -12.54 -25.39
C THR A 338 9.39 -13.58 -24.80
N GLY A 339 8.85 -14.76 -24.48
CA GLY A 339 9.60 -15.87 -23.90
C GLY A 339 9.85 -15.73 -22.39
N PRO A 340 10.59 -16.67 -21.78
CA PRO A 340 10.79 -16.73 -20.33
C PRO A 340 11.58 -15.54 -19.77
N TRP A 341 12.31 -14.82 -20.62
CA TRP A 341 13.08 -13.62 -20.28
C TRP A 341 12.42 -12.33 -20.77
N SER A 342 11.12 -12.38 -21.10
CA SER A 342 10.35 -11.21 -21.52
C SER A 342 10.47 -10.07 -20.51
N GLY A 343 10.89 -8.91 -20.99
CA GLY A 343 11.12 -7.71 -20.20
C GLY A 343 12.40 -7.72 -19.36
N VAL A 344 13.19 -8.80 -19.35
CA VAL A 344 14.40 -8.91 -18.51
C VAL A 344 15.65 -8.60 -19.32
N MET A 345 16.31 -7.48 -19.01
CA MET A 345 17.57 -7.11 -19.66
C MET A 345 18.76 -7.69 -18.91
N MET A 346 18.77 -7.57 -17.59
CA MET A 346 19.87 -8.05 -16.75
C MET A 346 19.31 -8.83 -15.57
N TYR A 347 19.86 -10.02 -15.36
CA TYR A 347 19.48 -10.91 -14.28
C TYR A 347 20.72 -11.42 -13.59
N GLN A 348 20.81 -11.19 -12.29
CA GLN A 348 21.80 -11.82 -11.44
C GLN A 348 21.12 -12.95 -10.67
N ASP A 349 21.70 -14.14 -10.78
CA ASP A 349 21.21 -15.34 -10.11
C ASP A 349 21.07 -15.10 -8.59
N PRO A 350 19.86 -15.30 -8.00
CA PRO A 350 19.62 -15.10 -6.57
C PRO A 350 20.52 -15.93 -5.65
N LYS A 351 21.14 -17.01 -6.14
CA LYS A 351 22.10 -17.77 -5.31
C LYS A 351 23.42 -17.02 -5.07
N LEU A 352 23.69 -15.95 -5.82
CA LEU A 352 24.91 -15.15 -5.72
C LEU A 352 24.79 -14.06 -4.66
N THR A 353 25.71 -14.06 -3.70
CA THR A 353 25.81 -13.11 -2.58
C THR A 353 27.16 -12.40 -2.51
N THR A 354 28.18 -12.88 -3.23
CA THR A 354 29.54 -12.28 -3.28
C THR A 354 29.88 -11.82 -4.69
N GLY A 355 30.66 -10.74 -4.83
CA GLY A 355 31.06 -10.24 -6.15
C GLY A 355 29.95 -9.57 -6.97
N VAL A 356 28.83 -9.21 -6.33
CA VAL A 356 27.59 -8.77 -6.99
C VAL A 356 27.40 -7.25 -7.04
N ASN A 357 28.18 -6.50 -6.26
CA ASN A 357 27.97 -5.06 -6.09
C ASN A 357 28.37 -4.26 -7.33
N ILE A 358 27.65 -3.15 -7.58
CA ILE A 358 27.92 -2.22 -8.68
C ILE A 358 28.10 -0.82 -8.10
N SER A 359 29.31 -0.27 -8.16
CA SER A 359 29.65 1.01 -7.49
C SER A 359 29.53 2.26 -8.38
N ALA A 360 29.33 2.09 -9.69
CA ALA A 360 29.30 3.19 -10.66
C ALA A 360 28.30 2.96 -11.79
N ALA A 361 27.12 2.45 -11.46
CA ALA A 361 26.04 2.26 -12.43
C ALA A 361 25.67 3.59 -13.10
N GLY A 362 25.39 3.56 -14.41
CA GLY A 362 25.00 4.74 -15.19
C GLY A 362 26.15 5.65 -15.61
N SER A 363 27.36 5.50 -15.06
CA SER A 363 28.56 6.22 -15.51
C SER A 363 29.64 5.30 -16.06
N SER A 364 29.93 4.18 -15.37
CA SER A 364 30.96 3.21 -15.74
C SER A 364 30.50 1.77 -15.44
N PRO A 365 29.77 1.12 -16.36
CA PRO A 365 29.40 1.63 -17.69
C PRO A 365 28.15 2.51 -17.69
N ARG A 366 27.99 3.32 -18.74
CA ARG A 366 26.74 4.05 -19.03
C ARG A 366 25.62 3.06 -19.34
N TRP A 367 24.43 3.32 -18.82
CA TRP A 367 23.26 2.46 -18.95
C TRP A 367 22.23 3.07 -19.89
N ASN A 368 22.06 2.45 -21.06
CA ASN A 368 20.98 2.70 -22.00
C ASN A 368 20.12 1.43 -22.07
N ILE A 369 19.15 1.32 -21.17
CA ILE A 369 18.48 0.06 -20.85
C ILE A 369 17.01 0.16 -21.20
N THR A 370 16.48 -0.91 -21.80
CA THR A 370 15.04 -1.16 -21.83
C THR A 370 14.75 -2.49 -21.15
N GLY A 371 14.02 -2.46 -20.04
CA GLY A 371 13.57 -3.63 -19.29
C GLY A 371 13.94 -3.61 -17.81
N LEU A 372 13.93 -4.79 -17.22
CA LEU A 372 14.27 -5.09 -15.84
C LEU A 372 15.78 -5.28 -15.68
N VAL A 373 16.32 -4.66 -14.64
CA VAL A 373 17.61 -4.95 -14.04
C VAL A 373 17.33 -5.58 -12.67
N TYR A 374 17.60 -6.87 -12.55
CA TYR A 374 17.35 -7.65 -11.34
C TYR A 374 18.67 -8.08 -10.69
N LEU A 375 18.97 -7.53 -9.52
CA LEU A 375 20.22 -7.68 -8.78
C LEU A 375 19.94 -7.86 -7.28
N PRO A 376 19.30 -8.96 -6.86
CA PRO A 376 18.61 -9.08 -5.57
C PRO A 376 19.51 -8.92 -4.34
N HIS A 377 20.79 -9.25 -4.48
CA HIS A 377 21.81 -9.15 -3.43
C HIS A 377 22.85 -8.05 -3.68
N ALA A 378 22.71 -7.26 -4.76
CA ALA A 378 23.69 -6.24 -5.11
C ALA A 378 23.41 -4.91 -4.42
N ARG A 379 24.45 -4.33 -3.84
CA ARG A 379 24.50 -2.91 -3.50
C ARG A 379 24.83 -2.11 -4.75
N VAL A 380 23.91 -1.25 -5.18
CA VAL A 380 24.06 -0.45 -6.39
C VAL A 380 24.28 1.01 -6.04
N THR A 381 25.37 1.60 -6.51
CA THR A 381 25.57 3.06 -6.49
C THR A 381 25.40 3.60 -7.89
N LEU A 382 24.38 4.42 -8.09
CA LEU A 382 24.05 5.07 -9.34
C LEU A 382 24.65 6.48 -9.34
N ASN A 383 25.65 6.70 -10.20
CA ASN A 383 26.42 7.95 -10.28
C ASN A 383 26.23 8.67 -11.62
N GLY A 384 25.55 8.04 -12.59
CA GLY A 384 25.32 8.60 -13.92
C GLY A 384 23.91 8.37 -14.42
N ALA A 385 23.64 8.83 -15.64
CA ALA A 385 22.31 8.78 -16.22
C ALA A 385 21.96 7.37 -16.74
N VAL A 386 20.74 6.93 -16.43
CA VAL A 386 20.08 5.78 -17.05
C VAL A 386 19.14 6.30 -18.14
N ASN A 387 19.42 5.91 -19.39
CA ASN A 387 18.59 6.28 -20.54
C ASN A 387 17.86 5.05 -21.09
N LYS A 388 16.89 5.30 -21.98
CA LYS A 388 16.29 4.27 -22.83
C LYS A 388 17.36 3.65 -23.75
N SER A 389 17.27 2.36 -24.02
CA SER A 389 18.05 1.76 -25.12
C SER A 389 17.69 2.39 -26.47
N SER A 390 18.63 2.39 -27.42
CA SER A 390 18.44 2.97 -28.75
C SER A 390 17.19 2.41 -29.45
N TYR A 391 16.97 1.09 -29.35
CA TYR A 391 15.92 0.38 -30.09
C TYR A 391 14.83 -0.25 -29.21
N GLY A 392 14.80 0.05 -27.90
CA GLY A 392 13.77 -0.44 -26.98
C GLY A 392 12.77 0.65 -26.53
N ALA A 393 11.76 0.25 -25.76
CA ALA A 393 10.76 1.14 -25.16
C ALA A 393 11.28 1.89 -23.91
N ASN A 394 10.56 2.94 -23.50
CA ASN A 394 10.78 3.68 -22.23
C ASN A 394 10.36 2.84 -21.02
N CYS A 395 11.15 1.80 -20.73
CA CYS A 395 10.95 0.93 -19.58
C CYS A 395 12.27 0.73 -18.84
N PHE A 396 12.27 1.07 -17.56
CA PHE A 396 13.37 0.75 -16.67
C PHE A 396 12.81 0.36 -15.30
N VAL A 397 12.97 -0.90 -14.93
CA VAL A 397 12.64 -1.40 -13.60
C VAL A 397 13.91 -1.89 -12.95
N LEU A 398 14.13 -1.51 -11.69
CA LEU A 398 15.30 -1.90 -10.94
C LEU A 398 14.86 -2.61 -9.66
N VAL A 399 15.32 -3.84 -9.47
CA VAL A 399 15.15 -4.61 -8.24
C VAL A 399 16.52 -4.94 -7.70
N VAL A 400 16.82 -4.47 -6.49
CA VAL A 400 18.17 -4.50 -5.90
C VAL A 400 18.12 -4.84 -4.42
N ASP A 401 19.27 -5.17 -3.82
CA ASP A 401 19.36 -5.24 -2.37
C ASP A 401 19.21 -3.86 -1.73
N ASN A 402 20.09 -2.94 -2.12
CA ASN A 402 20.00 -1.53 -1.76
C ASN A 402 20.60 -0.66 -2.87
N ILE A 403 20.13 0.58 -2.93
CA ILE A 403 20.58 1.58 -3.88
C ILE A 403 20.96 2.90 -3.20
N LEU A 404 22.07 3.44 -3.67
CA LEU A 404 22.50 4.80 -3.40
C LEU A 404 22.53 5.58 -4.72
N ILE A 405 21.71 6.62 -4.84
CA ILE A 405 21.71 7.53 -5.98
C ILE A 405 22.52 8.77 -5.59
N ARG A 406 23.59 9.09 -6.33
CA ARG A 406 24.46 10.25 -6.04
C ARG A 406 24.66 11.18 -7.23
N GLY A 407 24.95 12.43 -6.91
CA GLY A 407 25.37 13.44 -7.90
C GLY A 407 24.25 13.74 -8.89
N SER A 408 24.58 14.06 -10.14
CA SER A 408 23.63 14.35 -11.21
C SER A 408 23.05 13.11 -11.90
N ALA A 409 22.90 12.00 -11.17
CA ALA A 409 22.26 10.81 -11.69
C ALA A 409 20.80 11.12 -12.07
N ASN A 410 20.45 10.81 -13.32
CA ASN A 410 19.12 10.98 -13.89
C ASN A 410 18.57 9.61 -14.33
N ILE A 411 17.29 9.37 -14.12
CA ILE A 411 16.55 8.21 -14.62
C ILE A 411 15.38 8.82 -15.40
N LEU A 412 15.25 8.51 -16.69
CA LEU A 412 14.23 9.12 -17.56
C LEU A 412 12.81 8.55 -17.29
N PRO A 413 11.75 9.32 -17.64
CA PRO A 413 10.35 8.97 -17.39
C PRO A 413 9.92 7.64 -18.00
N LYS A 414 9.00 6.96 -17.31
CA LYS A 414 8.61 5.56 -17.54
C LYS A 414 7.17 5.47 -18.04
N GLY A 415 6.86 4.39 -18.75
CA GLY A 415 5.49 4.09 -19.21
C GLY A 415 5.40 2.99 -20.26
N GLY A 416 6.52 2.62 -20.89
CA GLY A 416 6.58 1.61 -21.94
C GLY A 416 6.82 0.19 -21.45
N CYS A 417 6.66 -0.14 -20.16
CA CYS A 417 7.03 -1.47 -19.65
C CYS A 417 6.16 -2.62 -20.16
N ALA A 418 4.86 -2.38 -20.34
CA ALA A 418 4.00 -3.36 -21.00
C ALA A 418 4.45 -3.62 -22.46
N ALA A 419 4.81 -2.57 -23.19
CA ALA A 419 5.35 -2.70 -24.56
C ALA A 419 6.74 -3.36 -24.60
N ALA A 420 7.52 -3.25 -23.53
CA ALA A 420 8.79 -3.97 -23.35
C ALA A 420 8.59 -5.45 -22.93
N GLY A 421 7.35 -5.91 -22.77
CA GLY A 421 7.04 -7.28 -22.32
C GLY A 421 7.32 -7.50 -20.83
N LEU A 422 7.50 -6.45 -20.04
CA LEU A 422 7.80 -6.53 -18.61
C LEU A 422 6.53 -6.37 -17.77
N THR A 423 6.25 -7.37 -16.94
CA THR A 423 5.30 -7.22 -15.82
C THR A 423 6.05 -6.61 -14.64
N MET A 424 5.66 -5.41 -14.22
CA MET A 424 6.30 -4.69 -13.11
C MET A 424 6.05 -5.38 -11.76
N PRO A 425 6.96 -5.25 -10.79
CA PRO A 425 6.73 -5.77 -9.46
C PRO A 425 5.58 -5.01 -8.78
N MET A 426 4.71 -5.76 -8.10
CA MET A 426 3.56 -5.20 -7.39
C MET A 426 3.79 -5.30 -5.88
N GLY A 427 3.20 -4.39 -5.12
CA GLY A 427 3.09 -4.54 -3.67
C GLY A 427 1.77 -4.02 -3.14
N SER A 428 1.43 -4.53 -1.96
CA SER A 428 0.20 -4.20 -1.26
C SER A 428 0.35 -2.89 -0.51
N VAL A 429 -0.56 -1.97 -0.75
CA VAL A 429 -0.68 -0.71 0.01
C VAL A 429 -2.11 -0.55 0.53
N PRO A 430 -2.31 0.18 1.65
CA PRO A 430 -3.64 0.50 2.16
C PRO A 430 -4.54 1.06 1.06
N GLY A 431 -5.74 0.49 1.00
CA GLY A 431 -6.82 0.90 0.12
C GLY A 431 -8.06 1.21 0.93
N ARG A 432 -9.16 1.51 0.23
CA ARG A 432 -10.44 1.81 0.87
C ARG A 432 -10.90 0.64 1.73
N GLY A 433 -11.18 0.92 2.99
CA GLY A 433 -11.75 -0.03 3.94
C GLY A 433 -13.07 -0.62 3.43
N GLN A 434 -13.39 -1.81 3.91
CA GLN A 434 -14.62 -2.52 3.57
C GLN A 434 -15.37 -2.87 4.85
N LEU A 435 -16.66 -2.51 4.91
CA LEU A 435 -17.52 -2.96 6.01
C LEU A 435 -17.57 -4.49 6.01
N VAL A 436 -17.56 -5.06 7.21
CA VAL A 436 -17.79 -6.49 7.42
C VAL A 436 -19.11 -6.61 8.15
N ASN A 437 -20.10 -7.15 7.45
CA ASN A 437 -21.44 -7.39 7.98
C ASN A 437 -21.52 -8.75 8.66
#